data_AF-A0A4R8SHD2-F1
#
_entry.id   AF-A0A4R8SHD2-F1
#
_cell.length_a   1.000
_cell.length_b   1.000
_cell.length_c   1.000
_cell.angle_alpha   90.00
_cell.angle_beta   90.00
_cell.angle_gamma   90.00
#
_symmetry.space_group_name_H-M   'P 1'
#
loop_
_entity.id
_entity.type
_entity.pdbx_description
1 polymer ?
#
loop_
_entity_poly.entity_id
_entity_poly.type
_entity_poly.pdbx_seq_one_letter_code
_entity_poly.pdbx_strand_id
1 'polypeptide(L)'
;MSDWVTLGVAVVGAVATVTNGFGGYRLAGRNDEAKDIRTAQREEAARSATHAERLQEQRHEWQREVLLQLQDELQKMTRETAKVLMQDLATLRDKGAVFQLPEALGGEASLDAGVAVQRLRSRVIASDLRASVGDFVAFCAHATTGAIAVRKEDPADQLAALLNDLLAQLGTRYNALVEQLGEHIRRELDRP
;
A
#
# COMPACT_ATOMS: atom_id res chain seq x y z
N MET A 1 -59.56 77.02 1.03
CA MET A 1 -58.23 76.81 0.42
C MET A 1 -57.32 76.01 1.36
N SER A 2 -57.84 74.98 2.04
CA SER A 2 -57.12 74.19 3.06
C SER A 2 -57.19 72.68 2.85
N ASP A 3 -57.98 72.18 1.89
CA ASP A 3 -58.17 70.74 1.66
C ASP A 3 -57.16 70.10 0.69
N TRP A 4 -56.36 70.92 -0.01
CA TRP A 4 -55.38 70.44 -0.98
C TRP A 4 -54.00 70.14 -0.36
N VAL A 5 -53.70 70.68 0.83
CA VAL A 5 -52.40 70.50 1.50
C VAL A 5 -52.38 69.21 2.34
N THR A 6 -53.51 68.83 2.93
CA THR A 6 -53.68 67.60 3.73
C THR A 6 -53.67 66.33 2.87
N LEU A 7 -54.13 66.41 1.62
CA LEU A 7 -54.10 65.28 0.68
C LEU A 7 -52.66 65.00 0.15
N GLY A 8 -51.81 66.02 0.04
CA GLY A 8 -50.42 65.87 -0.41
C GLY A 8 -49.50 65.16 0.60
N VAL A 9 -49.69 65.39 1.90
CA VAL A 9 -48.85 64.77 2.96
C VAL A 9 -49.22 63.31 3.21
N ALA A 10 -50.50 62.95 3.10
CA ALA A 10 -50.97 61.58 3.29
C ALA A 10 -50.50 60.62 2.18
N VAL A 11 -50.43 61.10 0.93
CA VAL A 11 -49.96 60.28 -0.21
C VAL A 11 -48.45 60.03 -0.14
N VAL A 12 -47.65 60.98 0.34
CA VAL A 12 -46.20 60.80 0.49
C VAL A 12 -45.87 59.84 1.65
N GLY A 13 -46.63 59.88 2.75
CA GLY A 13 -46.46 58.96 3.88
C GLY A 13 -46.76 57.48 3.54
N ALA A 14 -47.78 57.24 2.70
CA ALA A 14 -48.18 55.89 2.27
C ALA A 14 -47.20 55.27 1.25
N VAL A 15 -46.60 56.08 0.37
CA VAL A 15 -45.58 55.59 -0.59
C VAL A 15 -44.25 55.25 0.11
N ALA A 16 -43.90 55.94 1.19
CA ALA A 16 -42.70 55.66 1.98
C ALA A 16 -42.80 54.34 2.80
N THR A 17 -44.00 53.92 3.20
CA THR A 17 -44.21 52.66 3.94
C THR A 17 -44.20 51.45 3.00
N VAL A 18 -44.72 51.59 1.78
CA VAL A 18 -44.71 50.50 0.78
C VAL A 18 -43.32 50.25 0.20
N THR A 19 -42.50 51.30 0.02
CA THR A 19 -41.11 51.15 -0.45
C THR A 19 -40.16 50.60 0.62
N ASN A 20 -40.35 50.94 1.90
CA ASN A 20 -39.58 50.35 3.01
C ASN A 20 -39.90 48.85 3.23
N GLY A 21 -41.15 48.42 3.03
CA GLY A 21 -41.53 47.01 3.09
C GLY A 21 -40.88 46.17 1.99
N PHE A 22 -40.93 46.62 0.73
CA PHE A 22 -40.38 45.88 -0.41
C PHE A 22 -38.85 45.80 -0.43
N GLY A 23 -38.15 46.82 0.07
CA GLY A 23 -36.69 46.80 0.20
C GLY A 23 -36.19 45.75 1.19
N GLY A 24 -36.89 45.60 2.32
CA GLY A 24 -36.56 44.61 3.35
C GLY A 24 -36.72 43.16 2.88
N TYR A 25 -37.82 42.83 2.20
CA TYR A 25 -38.05 41.47 1.66
C TYR A 25 -37.03 41.07 0.60
N ARG A 26 -36.61 42.01 -0.27
CA ARG A 26 -35.60 41.74 -1.29
C ARG A 26 -34.21 41.56 -0.70
N LEU A 27 -33.87 42.28 0.37
CA LEU A 27 -32.58 42.11 1.07
C LEU A 27 -32.56 40.83 1.92
N ALA A 28 -33.68 40.47 2.55
CA ALA A 28 -33.82 39.21 3.28
C ALA A 28 -33.64 38.01 2.35
N GLY A 29 -34.29 38.01 1.17
CA GLY A 29 -34.16 36.92 0.19
C GLY A 29 -32.72 36.72 -0.32
N ARG A 30 -31.95 37.80 -0.53
CA ARG A 30 -30.53 37.68 -0.95
C ARG A 30 -29.62 37.18 0.17
N ASN A 31 -29.95 37.48 1.43
CA ASN A 31 -29.19 36.98 2.57
C ASN A 31 -29.46 35.49 2.82
N ASP A 32 -30.71 35.05 2.64
CA ASP A 32 -31.10 33.64 2.75
C ASP A 32 -30.47 32.83 1.62
N GLU A 33 -30.50 33.31 0.37
CA GLU A 33 -29.81 32.67 -0.76
C GLU A 33 -28.29 32.55 -0.53
N ALA A 34 -27.64 33.62 -0.03
CA ALA A 34 -26.22 33.58 0.33
C ALA A 34 -25.92 32.66 1.52
N LYS A 35 -26.88 32.42 2.41
CA LYS A 35 -26.75 31.46 3.52
C LYS A 35 -26.90 30.03 3.02
N ASP A 36 -27.84 29.78 2.11
CA ASP A 36 -28.07 28.46 1.50
C ASP A 36 -26.87 28.05 0.65
N ILE A 37 -26.31 28.95 -0.17
CA ILE A 37 -25.08 28.67 -0.95
C ILE A 37 -23.92 28.31 -0.03
N ARG A 38 -23.70 29.07 1.06
CA ARG A 38 -22.63 28.77 2.02
C ARG A 38 -22.86 27.44 2.74
N THR A 39 -24.11 27.10 3.01
CA THR A 39 -24.47 25.83 3.66
C THR A 39 -24.23 24.66 2.71
N ALA A 40 -24.68 24.77 1.46
CA ALA A 40 -24.44 23.79 0.42
C ALA A 40 -22.94 23.57 0.17
N GLN A 41 -22.14 24.64 0.08
CA GLN A 41 -20.68 24.54 -0.07
C GLN A 41 -20.02 23.85 1.13
N ARG A 42 -20.48 24.11 2.36
CA ARG A 42 -19.96 23.43 3.56
C ARG A 42 -20.34 21.96 3.58
N GLU A 43 -21.56 21.62 3.18
CA GLU A 43 -22.01 20.23 3.09
C GLU A 43 -21.26 19.45 2.01
N GLU A 44 -20.98 20.07 0.87
CA GLU A 44 -20.18 19.47 -0.20
C GLU A 44 -18.73 19.28 0.25
N ALA A 45 -18.14 20.29 0.89
CA ALA A 45 -16.80 20.19 1.46
C ALA A 45 -16.73 19.08 2.53
N ALA A 46 -17.72 19.01 3.43
CA ALA A 46 -17.79 17.97 4.45
C ALA A 46 -17.94 16.57 3.83
N ARG A 47 -18.80 16.41 2.81
CA ARG A 47 -18.95 15.14 2.07
C ARG A 47 -17.65 14.73 1.39
N SER A 48 -16.95 15.67 0.76
CA SER A 48 -15.67 15.40 0.09
C SER A 48 -14.57 15.01 1.09
N ALA A 49 -14.53 15.66 2.25
CA ALA A 49 -13.60 15.35 3.33
C ALA A 49 -13.86 13.93 3.89
N THR A 50 -15.11 13.62 4.22
CA THR A 50 -15.48 12.27 4.69
C THR A 50 -15.17 11.18 3.66
N HIS A 51 -15.37 11.47 2.37
CA HIS A 51 -15.02 10.52 1.32
C HIS A 51 -13.51 10.30 1.21
N ALA A 52 -12.72 11.38 1.31
CA ALA A 52 -11.25 11.29 1.30
C ALA A 52 -10.73 10.51 2.51
N GLU A 53 -11.28 10.74 3.71
CA GLU A 53 -10.95 9.99 4.93
C GLU A 53 -11.21 8.48 4.76
N ARG A 54 -12.39 8.10 4.23
CA ARG A 54 -12.72 6.69 3.98
C ARG A 54 -11.77 6.04 2.97
N LEU A 55 -11.43 6.73 1.89
CA LEU A 55 -10.48 6.20 0.90
C LEU A 55 -9.09 6.02 1.50
N GLN A 56 -8.68 6.92 2.38
CA GLN A 56 -7.41 6.81 3.09
C GLN A 56 -7.40 5.61 4.03
N GLU A 57 -8.45 5.44 4.84
CA GLU A 57 -8.61 4.29 5.75
C GLU A 57 -8.59 2.96 4.99
N GLN A 58 -9.36 2.86 3.89
CA GLN A 58 -9.38 1.68 3.02
C GLN A 58 -8.00 1.37 2.43
N ARG A 59 -7.23 2.41 2.06
CA ARG A 59 -5.88 2.24 1.54
C ARG A 59 -4.93 1.68 2.61
N HIS A 60 -5.04 2.15 3.85
CA HIS A 60 -4.22 1.67 4.96
C HIS A 60 -4.55 0.22 5.31
N GLU A 61 -5.84 -0.11 5.40
CA GLU A 61 -6.30 -1.49 5.63
C GLU A 61 -5.80 -2.44 4.54
N TRP A 62 -5.97 -2.04 3.27
CA TRP A 62 -5.49 -2.82 2.13
C TRP A 62 -3.97 -2.99 2.16
N GLN A 63 -3.22 -1.93 2.47
CA GLN A 63 -1.75 -2.01 2.53
C GLN A 63 -1.30 -2.93 3.67
N ARG A 64 -1.96 -2.88 4.83
CA ARG A 64 -1.70 -3.79 5.95
C ARG A 64 -1.91 -5.25 5.54
N GLU A 65 -3.02 -5.56 4.87
CA GLU A 65 -3.32 -6.90 4.38
C GLU A 65 -2.24 -7.39 3.40
N VAL A 66 -1.85 -6.54 2.44
CA VAL A 66 -0.78 -6.86 1.47
C VAL A 66 0.54 -7.16 2.17
N LEU A 67 0.92 -6.39 3.19
CA LEU A 67 2.17 -6.59 3.92
C LEU A 67 2.17 -7.88 4.76
N LEU A 68 1.04 -8.24 5.37
CA LEU A 68 0.89 -9.50 6.10
C LEU A 68 0.97 -10.71 5.17
N GLN A 69 0.25 -10.67 4.04
CA GLN A 69 0.35 -11.72 3.02
C GLN A 69 1.78 -11.85 2.48
N LEU A 70 2.48 -10.72 2.29
CA LEU A 70 3.86 -10.72 1.83
C LEU A 70 4.79 -11.40 2.83
N GLN A 71 4.58 -11.22 4.14
CA GLN A 71 5.36 -11.88 5.18
C GLN A 71 5.25 -13.41 5.08
N ASP A 72 4.03 -13.93 4.93
CA ASP A 72 3.77 -15.36 4.82
C ASP A 72 4.42 -15.97 3.57
N GLU A 73 4.27 -15.31 2.42
CA GLU A 73 4.84 -15.78 1.16
C GLU A 73 6.38 -15.70 1.14
N LEU A 74 6.97 -14.67 1.77
CA LEU A 74 8.43 -14.58 1.96
C LEU A 74 8.93 -15.73 2.84
N GLN A 75 8.23 -16.07 3.93
CA GLN A 75 8.60 -17.19 4.78
C GLN A 75 8.56 -18.52 4.02
N LYS A 76 7.51 -18.75 3.23
CA LYS A 76 7.41 -19.95 2.36
C LYS A 76 8.58 -20.02 1.38
N MET A 77 8.86 -18.93 0.67
CA MET A 77 9.95 -18.84 -0.29
C MET A 77 11.32 -19.12 0.35
N THR A 78 11.59 -18.55 1.53
CA THR A 78 12.81 -18.83 2.30
C THR A 78 12.93 -20.32 2.66
N ARG A 79 11.83 -20.93 3.12
CA ARG A 79 11.82 -22.35 3.48
C ARG A 79 12.10 -23.26 2.28
N GLU A 80 11.47 -22.99 1.14
CA GLU A 80 11.73 -23.77 -0.07
C GLU A 80 13.17 -23.58 -0.57
N THR A 81 13.68 -22.34 -0.58
CA THR A 81 15.08 -22.06 -0.93
C THR A 81 16.06 -22.80 -0.01
N ALA A 82 15.81 -22.81 1.30
CA ALA A 82 16.63 -23.53 2.26
C ALA A 82 16.60 -25.05 2.03
N LYS A 83 15.44 -25.62 1.75
CA LYS A 83 15.31 -27.07 1.44
C LYS A 83 16.14 -27.45 0.23
N VAL A 84 16.06 -26.65 -0.85
CA VAL A 84 16.87 -26.83 -2.06
C VAL A 84 18.37 -26.87 -1.71
N LEU A 85 18.87 -25.82 -1.05
CA LEU A 85 20.29 -25.73 -0.70
C LEU A 85 20.76 -26.87 0.22
N MET A 86 19.94 -27.27 1.20
CA MET A 86 20.25 -28.38 2.11
C MET A 86 20.27 -29.72 1.38
N GLN A 87 19.36 -29.92 0.44
CA GLN A 87 19.31 -31.13 -0.38
C GLN A 87 20.51 -31.22 -1.32
N ASP A 88 20.90 -30.11 -1.93
CA ASP A 88 22.10 -30.05 -2.79
C ASP A 88 23.35 -30.37 -1.97
N LEU A 89 23.46 -29.84 -0.76
CA LEU A 89 24.56 -30.13 0.16
C LEU A 89 24.58 -31.61 0.59
N ALA A 90 23.42 -32.19 0.89
CA ALA A 90 23.31 -33.60 1.24
C ALA A 90 23.70 -34.51 0.06
N THR A 91 23.28 -34.16 -1.15
CA THR A 91 23.58 -34.92 -2.37
C THR A 91 25.05 -34.82 -2.74
N LEU A 92 25.65 -33.64 -2.57
CA LEU A 92 27.07 -33.41 -2.77
C LEU A 92 27.92 -34.26 -1.82
N ARG A 93 27.51 -34.41 -0.56
CA ARG A 93 28.18 -35.26 0.43
C ARG A 93 28.09 -36.75 0.11
N ASP A 94 26.94 -37.20 -0.39
CA ASP A 94 26.67 -38.61 -0.69
C ASP A 94 27.30 -39.05 -2.02
N LYS A 95 27.18 -38.23 -3.07
CA LYS A 95 27.50 -38.61 -4.45
C LYS A 95 28.69 -37.87 -5.04
N GLY A 96 29.24 -36.87 -4.35
CA GLY A 96 30.35 -36.04 -4.84
C GLY A 96 29.95 -35.08 -5.98
N ALA A 97 28.65 -34.97 -6.29
CA ALA A 97 28.12 -34.08 -7.32
C ALA A 97 26.79 -33.47 -6.87
N VAL A 98 26.50 -32.25 -7.32
CA VAL A 98 25.18 -31.64 -7.12
C VAL A 98 24.23 -32.15 -8.19
N PHE A 99 23.13 -32.77 -7.76
CA PHE A 99 22.03 -33.14 -8.63
C PHE A 99 20.97 -32.05 -8.55
N GLN A 100 20.51 -31.55 -9.70
CA GLN A 100 19.28 -30.76 -9.72
C GLN A 100 18.14 -31.57 -9.09
N LEU A 101 17.31 -30.89 -8.29
CA LEU A 101 16.26 -31.50 -7.49
C LEU A 101 15.43 -32.56 -8.25
N PRO A 102 15.03 -33.66 -7.58
CA PRO A 102 13.94 -34.49 -8.04
C PRO A 102 12.68 -33.63 -8.27
N GLU A 103 11.94 -33.91 -9.36
CA GLU A 103 10.70 -33.19 -9.73
C GLU A 103 9.71 -33.01 -8.55
N ALA A 104 9.72 -33.93 -7.58
CA ALA A 104 8.83 -33.92 -6.42
C ALA A 104 9.12 -32.82 -5.37
N LEU A 105 10.28 -32.13 -5.41
CA LEU A 105 10.72 -31.26 -4.30
C LEU A 105 11.03 -29.81 -4.68
N GLY A 106 11.20 -29.46 -5.96
CA GLY A 106 11.86 -28.19 -6.33
C GLY A 106 11.19 -27.27 -7.34
N GLY A 107 10.25 -27.76 -8.15
CA GLY A 107 9.74 -26.97 -9.27
C GLY A 107 8.60 -26.05 -8.87
N GLU A 108 7.41 -26.64 -8.72
CA GLU A 108 6.16 -25.90 -8.71
C GLU A 108 5.98 -25.06 -7.45
N ALA A 109 6.21 -25.63 -6.25
CA ALA A 109 6.03 -24.90 -4.99
C ALA A 109 6.99 -23.69 -4.83
N SER A 110 8.24 -23.82 -5.31
CA SER A 110 9.21 -22.71 -5.27
C SER A 110 8.84 -21.61 -6.27
N LEU A 111 8.41 -22.00 -7.47
CA LEU A 111 7.93 -21.08 -8.49
C LEU A 111 6.65 -20.34 -8.03
N ASP A 112 5.69 -21.07 -7.46
CA ASP A 112 4.44 -20.51 -6.95
C ASP A 112 4.69 -19.48 -5.85
N ALA A 113 5.54 -19.81 -4.88
CA ALA A 113 5.95 -18.87 -3.84
C ALA A 113 6.63 -17.63 -4.44
N GLY A 114 7.53 -17.81 -5.41
CA GLY A 114 8.18 -16.71 -6.12
C GLY A 114 7.20 -15.80 -6.87
N VAL A 115 6.22 -16.38 -7.58
CA VAL A 115 5.17 -15.65 -8.29
C VAL A 115 4.26 -14.90 -7.30
N ALA A 116 3.88 -15.53 -6.19
CA ALA A 116 3.07 -14.91 -5.16
C ALA A 116 3.78 -13.69 -4.54
N VAL A 117 5.08 -13.84 -4.20
CA VAL A 117 5.90 -12.72 -3.68
C VAL A 117 6.00 -11.60 -4.72
N GLN A 118 6.26 -11.88 -5.99
CA GLN A 118 6.34 -10.83 -7.03
C GLN A 118 5.01 -10.09 -7.22
N ARG A 119 3.88 -10.82 -7.16
CA ARG A 119 2.54 -10.23 -7.24
C ARG A 119 2.24 -9.32 -6.05
N LEU A 120 2.66 -9.71 -4.84
CA LEU A 120 2.47 -8.88 -3.65
C LEU A 120 3.43 -7.69 -3.63
N ARG A 121 4.68 -7.89 -4.04
CA ARG A 121 5.69 -6.84 -4.21
C ARG A 121 5.20 -5.70 -5.08
N SER A 122 4.55 -5.97 -6.20
CA SER A 122 4.03 -4.92 -7.09
C SER A 122 2.94 -4.06 -6.43
N ARG A 123 2.27 -4.58 -5.39
CA ARG A 123 1.22 -3.91 -4.62
C ARG A 123 1.76 -3.12 -3.43
N VAL A 124 2.96 -3.42 -2.94
CA VAL A 124 3.62 -2.66 -1.86
C VAL A 124 3.81 -1.21 -2.30
N ILE A 125 3.34 -0.24 -1.51
CA ILE A 125 3.48 1.20 -1.81
C ILE A 125 4.91 1.69 -1.61
N ALA A 126 5.56 1.29 -0.51
CA ALA A 126 6.90 1.71 -0.13
C ALA A 126 7.96 1.20 -1.12
N SER A 127 8.65 2.12 -1.80
CA SER A 127 9.59 1.79 -2.88
C SER A 127 10.86 1.11 -2.38
N ASP A 128 11.33 1.49 -1.20
CA ASP A 128 12.47 0.89 -0.51
C ASP A 128 12.18 -0.57 -0.14
N LEU A 129 11.04 -0.85 0.51
CA LEU A 129 10.63 -2.23 0.81
C LEU A 129 10.45 -3.04 -0.47
N ARG A 130 9.85 -2.44 -1.51
CA ARG A 130 9.70 -3.08 -2.82
C ARG A 130 11.04 -3.44 -3.46
N ALA A 131 12.07 -2.61 -3.29
CA ALA A 131 13.41 -2.88 -3.76
C ALA A 131 14.04 -4.05 -2.96
N SER A 132 14.00 -4.00 -1.62
CA SER A 132 14.54 -5.05 -0.75
C SER A 132 13.92 -6.43 -1.03
N VAL A 133 12.59 -6.49 -1.23
CA VAL A 133 11.91 -7.73 -1.62
C VAL A 133 12.40 -8.22 -3.00
N GLY A 134 12.62 -7.31 -3.94
CA GLY A 134 13.16 -7.62 -5.26
C GLY A 134 14.55 -8.23 -5.20
N ASP A 135 15.44 -7.63 -4.42
CA ASP A 135 16.81 -8.11 -4.22
C ASP A 135 16.83 -9.48 -3.54
N PHE A 136 15.93 -9.69 -2.57
CA PHE A 136 15.77 -10.98 -1.91
C PHE A 136 15.29 -12.08 -2.87
N VAL A 137 14.30 -11.78 -3.70
CA VAL A 137 13.81 -12.71 -4.73
C VAL A 137 14.91 -13.06 -5.73
N ALA A 138 15.66 -12.05 -6.20
CA ALA A 138 16.79 -12.25 -7.10
C ALA A 138 17.88 -13.12 -6.47
N PHE A 139 18.17 -12.89 -5.18
CA PHE A 139 19.10 -13.73 -4.43
C PHE A 139 18.64 -15.19 -4.35
N CYS A 140 17.37 -15.45 -4.00
CA CYS A 140 16.85 -16.82 -3.90
C CYS A 140 16.92 -17.54 -5.25
N ALA A 141 16.54 -16.86 -6.34
CA ALA A 141 16.63 -17.42 -7.69
C ALA A 141 18.09 -17.73 -8.08
N HIS A 142 19.02 -16.84 -7.73
CA HIS A 142 20.45 -17.09 -7.93
C HIS A 142 20.95 -18.27 -7.10
N ALA A 143 20.54 -18.37 -5.84
CA ALA A 143 20.97 -19.42 -4.93
C ALA A 143 20.49 -20.81 -5.38
N THR A 144 19.24 -20.94 -5.85
CA THR A 144 18.69 -22.24 -6.27
C THR A 144 19.08 -22.65 -7.69
N THR A 145 19.25 -21.68 -8.61
CA THR A 145 19.42 -22.00 -10.04
C THR A 145 20.78 -21.54 -10.57
N GLY A 146 21.19 -20.30 -10.26
CA GLY A 146 22.35 -19.65 -10.87
C GLY A 146 23.69 -20.16 -10.35
N ALA A 147 23.83 -20.28 -9.03
CA ALA A 147 25.11 -20.61 -8.39
C ALA A 147 25.60 -22.02 -8.78
N ILE A 148 24.68 -22.98 -8.85
CA ILE A 148 25.00 -24.38 -9.15
C ILE A 148 25.22 -24.59 -10.65
N ALA A 149 24.42 -23.95 -11.51
CA ALA A 149 24.56 -24.10 -12.96
C ALA A 149 25.92 -23.59 -13.46
N VAL A 150 26.45 -22.52 -12.84
CA VAL A 150 27.73 -21.90 -13.24
C VAL A 150 28.94 -22.64 -12.66
N ARG A 151 28.81 -23.26 -11.47
CA ARG A 151 29.94 -23.82 -10.71
C ARG A 151 29.89 -25.34 -10.54
N LYS A 152 29.13 -26.04 -11.39
CA LYS A 152 28.96 -27.50 -11.34
C LYS A 152 30.27 -28.30 -11.51
N GLU A 153 31.28 -27.69 -12.14
CA GLU A 153 32.58 -28.32 -12.43
C GLU A 153 33.61 -28.08 -11.31
N ASP A 154 33.24 -27.26 -10.31
CA ASP A 154 34.12 -26.97 -9.20
C ASP A 154 34.30 -28.20 -8.28
N PRO A 155 35.44 -28.30 -7.60
CA PRO A 155 35.66 -29.31 -6.58
C PRO A 155 34.56 -29.33 -5.51
N ALA A 156 34.21 -30.53 -5.04
CA ALA A 156 33.09 -30.73 -4.11
C ALA A 156 33.22 -29.94 -2.80
N ASP A 157 34.45 -29.72 -2.31
CA ASP A 157 34.74 -28.89 -1.14
C ASP A 157 34.41 -27.41 -1.38
N GLN A 158 34.73 -26.89 -2.56
CA GLN A 158 34.41 -25.50 -2.93
C GLN A 158 32.90 -25.30 -3.10
N LEU A 159 32.23 -26.28 -3.70
CA LEU A 159 30.79 -26.25 -3.90
C LEU A 159 30.05 -26.38 -2.56
N ALA A 160 30.54 -27.20 -1.64
CA ALA A 160 30.01 -27.30 -0.29
C ALA A 160 30.20 -25.98 0.48
N ALA A 161 31.36 -25.32 0.37
CA ALA A 161 31.59 -24.02 0.99
C ALA A 161 30.62 -22.95 0.43
N LEU A 162 30.41 -22.93 -0.89
CA LEU A 162 29.45 -22.03 -1.53
C LEU A 162 28.01 -22.25 -1.03
N LEU A 163 27.54 -23.50 -0.96
CA LEU A 163 26.19 -23.81 -0.48
C LEU A 163 25.98 -23.40 0.99
N ASN A 164 26.98 -23.60 1.84
CA ASN A 164 26.93 -23.14 3.23
C ASN A 164 26.91 -21.61 3.33
N ASP A 165 27.69 -20.91 2.51
CA ASP A 165 27.67 -19.45 2.43
C ASP A 165 26.31 -18.92 1.96
N LEU A 166 25.72 -19.53 0.92
CA LEU A 166 24.37 -19.19 0.44
C LEU A 166 23.30 -19.42 1.53
N LEU A 167 23.39 -20.51 2.29
CA LEU A 167 22.49 -20.77 3.42
C LEU A 167 22.63 -19.70 4.53
N ALA A 168 23.86 -19.32 4.87
CA ALA A 168 24.10 -18.26 5.84
C ALA A 168 23.55 -16.90 5.35
N GLN A 169 23.83 -16.54 4.10
CA GLN A 169 23.32 -15.33 3.48
C GLN A 169 21.79 -15.30 3.40
N LEU A 170 21.15 -16.44 3.11
CA LEU A 170 19.69 -16.56 3.09
C LEU A 170 19.09 -16.14 4.43
N GLY A 171 19.62 -16.67 5.54
CA GLY A 171 19.17 -16.33 6.89
C GLY A 171 19.38 -14.84 7.22
N THR A 172 20.58 -14.31 6.95
CA THR A 172 20.89 -12.89 7.20
C THR A 172 19.99 -11.96 6.40
N ARG A 173 19.81 -12.22 5.10
CA ARG A 173 18.97 -11.39 4.22
C ARG A 173 17.49 -11.49 4.60
N TYR A 174 17.00 -12.68 4.92
CA TYR A 174 15.62 -12.86 5.35
C TYR A 174 15.33 -12.11 6.66
N ASN A 175 16.21 -12.21 7.65
CA ASN A 175 16.02 -11.51 8.93
C ASN A 175 16.00 -9.98 8.74
N ALA A 176 16.92 -9.44 7.92
CA ALA A 176 16.93 -8.02 7.61
C ALA A 176 15.63 -7.57 6.91
N LEU A 177 15.14 -8.37 5.96
CA LEU A 177 13.91 -8.09 5.23
C LEU A 177 12.67 -8.15 6.14
N VAL A 178 12.59 -9.14 7.02
CA VAL A 178 11.46 -9.29 7.97
C VAL A 178 11.44 -8.16 8.99
N GLU A 179 12.61 -7.68 9.45
CA GLU A 179 12.66 -6.51 10.33
C GLU A 179 12.12 -5.27 9.61
N GLN A 180 12.61 -5.00 8.39
CA GLN A 180 12.12 -3.88 7.58
C GLN A 180 10.60 -4.01 7.34
N LEU A 181 10.12 -5.20 6.96
CA LEU A 181 8.69 -5.45 6.76
C LEU A 181 7.88 -5.20 8.04
N GLY A 182 8.38 -5.65 9.19
CA GLY A 182 7.79 -5.43 10.50
C GLY A 182 7.66 -3.94 10.85
N GLU A 183 8.67 -3.13 10.51
CA GLU A 183 8.56 -1.68 10.66
C GLU A 183 7.44 -1.09 9.80
N HIS A 184 7.29 -1.51 8.54
CA HIS A 184 6.20 -1.04 7.69
C HIS A 184 4.83 -1.49 8.21
N ILE A 185 4.70 -2.71 8.71
CA ILE A 185 3.45 -3.21 9.31
C ILE A 185 3.10 -2.37 10.54
N ARG A 186 4.05 -2.13 11.46
CA ARG A 186 3.84 -1.31 12.66
C ARG A 186 3.41 0.11 12.30
N ARG A 187 4.05 0.74 11.30
CA ARG A 187 3.66 2.07 10.80
C ARG A 187 2.23 2.13 10.26
N GLU A 188 1.72 1.06 9.66
CA GLU A 188 0.32 0.99 9.21
C GLU A 188 -0.66 0.63 10.35
N LEU A 189 -0.18 0.04 11.46
CA LEU A 189 -0.99 -0.23 12.65
C LEU A 189 -1.10 0.97 13.60
N ASP A 190 -0.02 1.75 13.72
CA ASP A 190 0.06 2.91 14.62
C ASP A 190 -0.59 4.18 14.04
N ARG A 191 -1.13 4.11 12.81
CA ARG A 191 -1.81 5.25 12.18
C ARG A 191 -3.26 5.37 12.69
N PRO A 192 -3.66 6.58 13.13
CA PRO A 192 -5.02 6.85 13.61
C PRO A 192 -6.05 6.82 12.50
#